data_AF-A0A5B0G6J9-F1
#
_entry.id   AF-A0A5B0G6J9-F1
#
_cell.length_a   1.000
_cell.length_b   1.000
_cell.length_c   1.000
_cell.angle_alpha   90.00
_cell.angle_beta   90.00
_cell.angle_gamma   90.00
#
_symmetry.space_group_name_H-M   'P 1'
#
loop_
_entity.id
_entity.type
_entity.pdbx_description
1 polymer ?
#
loop_
_entity_poly.entity_id
_entity_poly.type
_entity_poly.pdbx_seq_one_letter_code
_entity_poly.pdbx_strand_id
1 'polypeptide(L)'
;MIIYGTALLAFCHLAGLFLGDLLGVAIGVKTNVGGVGIAMLLLIFLKLYLQKKGLLPKETEFGVGFWGAMYIPVVVAMAANQNVVAALKGGPVALLSAMGAAAVCACCIAVLSRTGRDSTSFVNAPHLEEI
;
A
#
# COMPACT_ATOMS: atom_id res chain seq x y z
N MET A 1 -21.97 3.60 -8.47
CA MET A 1 -21.42 2.65 -9.46
C MET A 1 -19.97 2.35 -9.13
N ILE A 2 -19.58 1.07 -9.20
CA ILE A 2 -18.21 0.56 -8.93
C ILE A 2 -17.12 1.37 -9.66
N ILE A 3 -17.41 1.86 -10.87
CA ILE A 3 -16.52 2.65 -11.73
C ILE A 3 -15.99 3.93 -11.04
N TYR A 4 -16.78 4.55 -10.15
CA TYR A 4 -16.33 5.76 -9.44
C TYR A 4 -15.23 5.47 -8.44
N GLY A 5 -15.27 4.31 -7.76
CA GLY A 5 -14.21 3.91 -6.82
C GLY A 5 -12.90 3.59 -7.55
N THR A 6 -13.01 2.96 -8.71
CA THR A 6 -11.88 2.68 -9.61
C THR A 6 -11.27 3.95 -10.17
N ALA A 7 -12.10 4.89 -10.63
CA ALA A 7 -11.64 6.19 -11.13
C ALA A 7 -10.94 7.01 -10.05
N LEU A 8 -11.46 6.98 -8.81
CA LEU A 8 -10.83 7.62 -7.66
C LEU A 8 -9.45 7.02 -7.36
N LEU A 9 -9.35 5.69 -7.33
CA LEU A 9 -8.08 4.95 -7.17
C LEU A 9 -7.06 5.33 -8.24
N ALA A 10 -7.47 5.28 -9.51
CA ALA A 10 -6.60 5.61 -10.65
C ALA A 10 -6.13 7.07 -10.61
N PHE A 11 -7.04 8.00 -10.29
CA PHE A 11 -6.70 9.41 -10.12
C PHE A 11 -5.68 9.60 -8.99
N CYS A 12 -5.91 8.99 -7.82
CA CYS A 12 -4.99 9.11 -6.69
C CYS A 12 -3.62 8.50 -7.01
N HIS A 13 -3.59 7.39 -7.74
CA HIS A 13 -2.36 6.73 -8.16
C HIS A 13 -1.55 7.58 -9.14
N LEU A 14 -2.19 8.08 -10.21
CA LEU A 14 -1.55 8.97 -11.19
C LEU A 14 -1.03 10.24 -10.54
N ALA A 15 -1.85 10.89 -9.70
CA ALA A 15 -1.44 12.08 -8.97
C ALA A 15 -0.25 11.79 -8.02
N GLY A 16 -0.30 10.69 -7.27
CA GLY A 16 0.78 10.30 -6.37
C GLY A 16 2.09 9.99 -7.09
N LEU A 17 2.05 9.32 -8.24
CA LEU A 17 3.23 9.09 -9.07
C LEU A 17 3.83 10.41 -9.57
N PHE A 18 3.00 11.29 -10.11
CA PHE A 18 3.45 12.61 -10.57
C PHE A 18 4.09 13.43 -9.43
N LEU A 19 3.48 13.44 -8.24
CA LEU A 19 4.04 14.10 -7.07
C LEU A 19 5.36 13.45 -6.61
N GLY A 20 5.45 12.11 -6.67
CA GLY A 20 6.65 11.37 -6.30
C GLY A 20 7.83 11.61 -7.23
N ASP A 21 7.57 11.82 -8.53
CA ASP A 21 8.60 12.19 -9.50
C ASP A 21 9.05 13.65 -9.30
N LEU A 22 8.11 14.56 -9.07
CA LEU A 22 8.42 15.95 -8.75
C LEU A 22 9.27 16.07 -7.48
N LEU A 23 8.93 15.29 -6.45
CA LEU A 23 9.70 15.21 -5.21
C LEU A 23 11.09 14.61 -5.45
N GLY A 24 11.20 13.59 -6.31
CA GLY A 24 12.48 13.04 -6.73
C GLY A 24 13.39 14.08 -7.38
N VAL A 25 12.86 14.85 -8.32
CA VAL A 25 13.60 15.96 -8.95
C VAL A 25 14.01 17.01 -7.93
N ALA A 26 13.12 17.37 -7.00
CA ALA A 26 13.40 18.37 -5.96
C ALA A 26 14.53 17.93 -4.99
N ILE A 27 14.63 16.64 -4.69
CA ILE A 27 15.68 16.06 -3.82
C ILE A 27 16.95 15.72 -4.63
N GLY A 28 16.90 15.82 -5.97
CA GLY A 28 18.03 15.50 -6.85
C GLY A 28 18.19 14.01 -7.15
N VAL A 29 17.16 13.21 -6.94
CA VAL A 29 17.14 11.76 -7.19
C VAL A 29 16.48 11.48 -8.54
N LYS A 30 17.08 10.60 -9.36
CA LYS A 30 16.58 10.27 -10.71
C LYS A 30 15.37 9.31 -10.74
N THR A 31 14.80 8.99 -9.58
CA THR A 31 13.77 7.96 -9.42
C THR A 31 12.63 8.49 -8.57
N ASN A 32 11.42 7.97 -8.81
CA ASN A 32 10.23 8.25 -8.03
C ASN A 32 10.45 8.01 -6.52
N VAL A 33 10.25 9.05 -5.70
CA VAL A 33 10.48 8.98 -4.24
C VAL A 33 9.14 8.74 -3.55
N GLY A 34 8.63 7.51 -3.64
CA GLY A 34 7.50 7.06 -2.83
C GLY A 34 6.11 7.48 -3.31
N GLY A 35 5.93 7.70 -4.61
CA GLY A 35 4.67 8.11 -5.23
C GLY A 35 3.48 7.19 -4.92
N VAL A 36 3.72 5.89 -4.68
CA VAL A 36 2.69 4.95 -4.20
C VAL A 36 2.20 5.31 -2.79
N GLY A 37 3.12 5.69 -1.88
CA GLY A 37 2.75 6.13 -0.53
C GLY A 37 2.00 7.46 -0.54
N ILE A 38 2.43 8.40 -1.41
CA ILE A 38 1.74 9.67 -1.62
C ILE A 38 0.32 9.43 -2.15
N ALA A 39 0.15 8.52 -3.11
CA ALA A 39 -1.15 8.11 -3.63
C ALA A 39 -2.04 7.53 -2.52
N MET A 40 -1.49 6.71 -1.62
CA MET A 40 -2.24 6.11 -0.52
C MET A 40 -2.73 7.16 0.48
N LEU A 41 -1.87 8.12 0.85
CA LEU A 41 -2.26 9.23 1.72
C LEU A 41 -3.34 10.10 1.06
N LEU A 42 -3.16 10.44 -0.22
CA LEU A 42 -4.14 11.21 -0.99
C LEU A 42 -5.50 10.52 -1.01
N LEU A 43 -5.51 9.20 -1.23
CA LEU A 43 -6.72 8.39 -1.26
C LEU A 43 -7.42 8.38 0.11
N ILE A 44 -6.67 8.22 1.21
CA ILE A 44 -7.24 8.29 2.57
C ILE A 44 -7.88 9.65 2.82
N PHE A 45 -7.17 10.74 2.52
CA PHE A 45 -7.68 12.11 2.69
C PHE A 45 -8.95 12.35 1.87
N LEU A 46 -8.93 11.96 0.60
CA LEU A 46 -10.02 12.19 -0.33
C LEU A 46 -11.25 11.34 0.03
N LYS A 47 -11.03 10.09 0.49
CA LYS A 47 -12.09 9.22 1.02
C LYS A 47 -12.74 9.85 2.26
N LEU A 48 -11.95 10.28 3.24
CA LEU A 48 -12.46 10.94 4.44
C LEU A 48 -13.23 12.23 4.12
N TYR A 49 -12.74 13.02 3.17
CA TYR A 49 -13.39 14.25 2.73
C TYR A 49 -14.74 13.99 2.06
N LEU A 50 -14.80 13.03 1.12
CA LEU A 50 -16.05 12.64 0.45
C LEU A 50 -17.06 12.02 1.40
N GLN A 51 -16.62 11.22 2.39
CA GLN A 51 -17.51 10.67 3.42
C GLN A 51 -18.12 11.78 4.28
N LYS A 52 -17.33 12.77 4.72
CA LYS A 52 -17.84 13.91 5.51
C LYS A 52 -18.88 14.74 4.76
N LYS A 53 -18.78 14.83 3.43
CA LYS A 53 -19.74 15.57 2.59
C LYS A 53 -20.97 14.76 2.17
N GLY A 54 -21.08 13.49 2.57
CA GLY A 54 -22.17 12.60 2.14
C GLY A 54 -22.13 12.25 0.64
N LEU A 55 -21.04 12.60 -0.05
CA LEU A 55 -20.86 12.39 -1.49
C LEU A 55 -20.21 11.03 -1.80
N LEU A 56 -20.08 10.16 -0.80
CA LEU A 56 -19.52 8.82 -0.96
C LEU A 56 -20.66 7.78 -0.90
N PRO A 57 -21.32 7.47 -2.03
CA PRO A 57 -22.29 6.40 -2.09
C PRO A 57 -21.59 5.05 -1.80
N LYS A 58 -22.29 4.12 -1.13
CA LYS A 58 -21.79 2.76 -0.79
C LYS A 58 -21.15 2.03 -1.98
N GLU A 59 -21.66 2.27 -3.17
CA GLU A 59 -21.17 1.74 -4.44
C GLU A 59 -19.72 2.14 -4.78
N THR A 60 -19.24 3.30 -4.33
CA THR A 60 -17.88 3.77 -4.56
C THR A 60 -16.90 3.07 -3.61
N GLU A 61 -17.33 2.71 -2.39
CA GLU A 61 -16.53 1.85 -1.48
C GLU A 61 -16.38 0.44 -2.06
N PHE A 62 -17.41 -0.08 -2.73
CA PHE A 62 -17.33 -1.35 -3.47
C PHE A 62 -16.27 -1.33 -4.59
N GLY A 63 -16.08 -0.21 -5.28
CA GLY A 63 -15.05 -0.07 -6.32
C GLY A 63 -13.61 -0.11 -5.78
N VAL A 64 -13.38 0.43 -4.59
CA VAL A 64 -12.08 0.34 -3.91
C VAL A 64 -11.89 -1.06 -3.32
N GLY A 65 -12.93 -1.63 -2.72
CA GLY A 65 -12.92 -3.00 -2.19
C GLY A 65 -12.67 -4.05 -3.27
N PHE A 66 -13.19 -3.85 -4.49
CA PHE A 66 -12.93 -4.70 -5.65
C PHE A 66 -11.44 -4.82 -5.98
N TRP A 67 -10.69 -3.70 -5.94
CA TRP A 67 -9.24 -3.73 -6.12
C TRP A 67 -8.50 -4.40 -4.95
N GLY A 68 -9.01 -4.23 -3.73
CA GLY A 68 -8.54 -4.99 -2.56
C GLY A 68 -8.69 -6.50 -2.76
N ALA A 69 -9.81 -6.94 -3.32
CA ALA A 69 -10.03 -8.35 -3.66
C ALA A 69 -9.08 -8.86 -4.77
N MET A 70 -8.69 -8.00 -5.71
CA MET A 70 -7.66 -8.30 -6.72
C MET A 70 -6.22 -8.20 -6.22
N TYR A 71 -5.98 -7.94 -4.93
CA TYR A 71 -4.62 -7.82 -4.39
C TYR A 71 -3.78 -9.09 -4.58
N ILE A 72 -4.36 -10.27 -4.31
CA ILE A 72 -3.65 -11.56 -4.41
C ILE A 72 -3.03 -11.76 -5.82
N PRO A 73 -3.80 -11.73 -6.93
CA PRO A 73 -3.22 -11.94 -8.25
C PRO A 73 -2.23 -10.83 -8.65
N VAL A 74 -2.44 -9.58 -8.24
CA VAL A 74 -1.52 -8.47 -8.54
C VAL A 74 -0.17 -8.66 -7.85
N VAL A 75 -0.16 -9.05 -6.57
CA VAL A 75 1.08 -9.33 -5.84
C VAL A 75 1.78 -10.57 -6.39
N VAL A 76 1.03 -11.60 -6.79
CA VAL A 76 1.61 -12.77 -7.45
C VAL A 76 2.28 -12.38 -8.76
N ALA A 77 1.66 -11.53 -9.58
CA ALA A 77 2.27 -11.02 -10.81
C ALA A 77 3.53 -10.20 -10.54
N MET A 78 3.55 -9.38 -9.49
CA MET A 78 4.74 -8.63 -9.06
C MET A 78 5.86 -9.57 -8.61
N ALA A 79 5.54 -10.63 -7.87
CA ALA A 79 6.51 -11.64 -7.43
C ALA A 79 7.08 -12.44 -8.61
N ALA A 80 6.27 -12.74 -9.62
CA ALA A 80 6.70 -13.48 -10.81
C ALA A 80 7.76 -12.73 -11.64
N ASN A 81 7.79 -11.40 -11.57
CA ASN A 81 8.81 -10.58 -12.23
C ASN A 81 10.17 -10.57 -11.51
N GLN A 82 10.28 -11.19 -10.33
CA GLN A 82 11.53 -11.24 -9.58
C GLN A 82 12.50 -12.29 -10.16
N ASN A 83 13.78 -11.91 -10.33
CA ASN A 83 14.81 -12.79 -10.90
C ASN A 83 15.48 -13.66 -9.81
N VAL A 84 14.89 -14.83 -9.55
CA VAL A 84 15.39 -15.77 -8.53
C VAL A 84 16.77 -16.33 -8.87
N VAL A 85 17.08 -16.51 -10.16
CA VAL A 85 18.38 -17.05 -10.60
C VAL A 85 19.50 -16.05 -10.32
N ALA A 86 19.27 -14.76 -10.55
CA ALA A 86 20.23 -13.71 -10.17
C ALA A 86 20.44 -13.66 -8.65
N ALA A 87 19.37 -13.81 -7.87
CA ALA A 87 19.46 -13.85 -6.41
C ALA A 87 20.32 -15.03 -5.91
N LEU A 88 20.13 -16.23 -6.47
CA LEU A 88 20.91 -17.42 -6.10
C LEU A 88 22.39 -17.31 -6.53
N LYS A 89 22.65 -16.72 -7.70
CA LYS A 89 24.02 -16.46 -8.19
C LYS A 89 24.79 -15.44 -7.33
N GLY A 90 24.10 -14.63 -6.54
CA GLY A 90 24.72 -13.73 -5.56
C GLY A 90 25.46 -14.44 -4.41
N GLY A 91 25.32 -15.77 -4.31
CA GLY A 91 26.05 -16.59 -3.33
C GLY A 91 25.50 -16.48 -1.90
N PRO A 92 26.18 -17.11 -0.93
CA PRO A 92 25.72 -17.20 0.46
C PRO A 92 25.57 -15.83 1.14
N VAL A 93 26.42 -14.85 0.77
CA VAL A 93 26.40 -13.51 1.33
C VAL A 93 25.10 -12.76 0.99
N ALA A 94 24.59 -12.92 -0.24
CA ALA A 94 23.33 -12.31 -0.64
C ALA A 94 22.16 -12.82 0.21
N LEU A 95 22.10 -14.14 0.44
CA LEU A 95 21.06 -14.75 1.27
C LEU A 95 21.14 -14.29 2.73
N LEU A 96 22.33 -14.30 3.33
CA LEU A 96 22.54 -13.84 4.70
C LEU A 96 22.20 -12.36 4.87
N SER A 97 22.54 -11.52 3.90
CA SER A 97 22.20 -10.09 3.92
C SER A 97 20.68 -9.84 3.81
N ALA A 98 19.98 -10.60 2.97
CA ALA A 98 18.53 -10.49 2.81
C ALA A 98 17.80 -10.91 4.08
N MET A 99 18.18 -12.06 4.67
CA MET A 99 17.62 -12.53 5.94
C MET A 99 17.96 -11.59 7.09
N GLY A 100 19.20 -11.08 7.14
CA GLY A 100 19.63 -10.11 8.14
C GLY A 100 18.83 -8.80 8.08
N ALA A 101 18.67 -8.22 6.88
CA ALA A 101 17.87 -7.03 6.69
C ALA A 101 16.41 -7.25 7.07
N ALA A 102 15.81 -8.38 6.65
CA ALA A 102 14.44 -8.74 7.02
C ALA A 102 14.28 -8.90 8.53
N ALA A 103 15.22 -9.54 9.20
CA ALA A 103 15.20 -9.72 10.66
C ALA A 103 15.33 -8.39 11.41
N VAL A 104 16.20 -7.48 10.95
CA VAL A 104 16.35 -6.15 11.55
C VAL A 104 15.08 -5.32 11.37
N CYS A 105 14.48 -5.32 10.18
CA CYS A 105 13.20 -4.66 9.94
C CYS A 105 12.09 -5.26 10.82
N ALA A 106 11.99 -6.58 10.90
CA ALA A 106 11.01 -7.26 11.75
C ALA A 106 11.20 -6.93 13.24
N CYS A 107 12.44 -6.90 13.72
CA CYS A 107 12.77 -6.52 15.09
C CYS A 107 12.38 -5.05 15.36
N CYS A 108 12.69 -4.14 14.45
CA CYS A 108 12.32 -2.74 14.56
C CYS A 108 10.80 -2.57 14.61
N ILE A 109 10.05 -3.25 13.73
CA ILE A 109 8.59 -3.25 13.74
C ILE A 109 8.06 -3.83 15.05
N ALA A 110 8.62 -4.94 15.55
CA ALA A 110 8.20 -5.56 16.80
C ALA A 110 8.43 -4.62 18.01
N VAL A 111 9.55 -3.89 18.05
CA VAL A 111 9.82 -2.88 19.08
C VAL A 111 8.82 -1.73 18.99
N LEU A 112 8.64 -1.15 17.80
CA LEU A 112 7.67 -0.06 17.57
C LEU A 112 6.25 -0.48 17.94
N SER A 113 5.85 -1.70 17.57
CA SER A 113 4.54 -2.27 17.90
C SER A 113 4.35 -2.51 19.40
N ARG A 114 5.41 -2.89 20.13
CA ARG A 114 5.33 -3.08 21.59
C ARG A 114 5.34 -1.77 22.37
N THR A 115 5.98 -0.73 21.83
CA THR A 115 6.03 0.61 22.46
C THR A 115 4.82 1.46 22.10
N GLY A 116 4.21 1.24 20.92
CA GLY A 116 2.94 1.85 20.54
C GLY A 116 1.82 1.33 21.43
N ARG A 117 1.18 2.21 22.20
CA ARG A 117 -0.05 1.88 22.92
C ARG A 117 -1.13 1.53 21.89
N ASP A 118 -1.72 0.34 21.99
CA ASP A 118 -2.82 -0.18 21.17
C ASP A 118 -4.12 0.63 21.37
N SER A 119 -4.13 1.90 20.95
CA SER A 119 -5.35 2.72 20.87
C SER A 119 -5.94 2.72 19.46
N THR A 120 -5.44 1.87 18.58
CA THR A 120 -5.97 1.67 17.23
C THR A 120 -6.03 0.19 16.91
N SER A 121 -6.53 -0.61 17.86
CA SER A 121 -7.18 -1.87 17.51
C SER A 121 -8.15 -1.55 16.39
N PHE A 122 -7.89 -2.08 15.20
CA PHE A 122 -8.84 -2.10 14.10
C PHE A 122 -10.20 -2.43 14.72
N VAL A 123 -11.13 -1.46 14.66
CA VAL A 123 -12.51 -1.67 15.07
C VAL A 123 -12.93 -2.96 14.41
N ASN A 124 -13.12 -3.96 15.28
CA ASN A 124 -13.74 -5.23 15.00
C ASN A 124 -14.88 -4.94 14.01
N ALA A 125 -14.73 -5.34 12.76
CA ALA A 125 -15.86 -5.37 11.86
C ALA A 125 -16.90 -6.23 12.60
N PRO A 126 -18.11 -5.73 12.87
CA PRO A 126 -19.10 -6.53 13.54
C PRO A 126 -19.25 -7.83 12.75
N HIS A 127 -18.94 -8.94 13.42
CA HIS A 127 -19.51 -10.24 13.13
C HIS A 127 -21.02 -10.02 12.99
N LEU A 128 -21.50 -9.92 11.76
CA LEU A 128 -22.86 -10.37 11.47
C LEU A 128 -22.72 -11.86 11.18
N GLU A 129 -22.72 -12.63 12.26
CA GLU A 129 -23.32 -13.96 12.27
C GLU A 129 -24.70 -13.94 11.61
N GLU A 130 -25.00 -15.02 10.91
CA GLU A 130 -26.34 -15.53 10.57
C GLU A 130 -27.23 -14.68 9.65
N ILE A 131 -27.31 -15.07 8.35
CA ILE A 131 -28.37 -15.90 7.73
C ILE A 131 -28.02 -16.09 6.24
#